data_AF-A0A3M1H4F2-F1
#
_entry.id   AF-A0A3M1H4F2-F1
#
_cell.length_a   1.000
_cell.length_b   1.000
_cell.length_c   1.000
_cell.angle_alpha   90.00
_cell.angle_beta   90.00
_cell.angle_gamma   90.00
#
_symmetry.space_group_name_H-M   'P 1'
#
loop_
_entity.id
_entity.type
_entity.pdbx_description
1 polymer ?
#
loop_
_entity_poly.entity_id
_entity_poly.type
_entity_poly.pdbx_seq_one_letter_code
_entity_poly.pdbx_strand_id
1 'polypeptide(L)'
;MELFPALLIGGPPHSGKSVLAYNLSQAFRCLGLEHYLLRAAPDGEGDWSNEADQSLVRAIRVKNDWSRQFVDNICRDIANRHLPLLVDVGGRPEPWQKAIFGQCTHAVLIAATPQALDVWRLDAHRHNLTVLAELKSTLEGEPEIYSRQPVFQARLTNLQRGQLLDDPVFNALVDHLQPYFRFSADELRQIRRQMAPVDSVVELTPLARTLGVPVDGEKVHWRPDHLPQVLNYLPSGEPLALEGRAPNWLYAAIALHTYPADFYQFDVRQGWIAPPVLAFGDPPAESLLTCRRLDGPDGQVTLDFRLEVAYLDYLEADRLVIPPLPPTDLLVISGRLPHWLTVSLAVACRGVKTLAVYQPQAGAVVVWARGGPFAPGDILPPERVSIPAPDAAR
;
A
#
# COMPACT_ATOMS: atom_id res chain seq x y z
N MET A 1 -5.51 22.61 -10.56
CA MET A 1 -5.51 21.96 -9.24
C MET A 1 -4.06 21.90 -8.82
N GLU A 2 -3.67 22.62 -7.76
CA GLU A 2 -2.31 22.48 -7.21
C GLU A 2 -2.19 21.05 -6.69
N LEU A 3 -1.36 20.25 -7.35
CA LEU A 3 -1.12 18.87 -6.94
C LEU A 3 -0.26 18.87 -5.67
N PHE A 4 -0.47 17.90 -4.78
CA PHE A 4 0.40 17.66 -3.62
C PHE A 4 1.89 17.64 -4.01
N PRO A 5 2.87 17.85 -3.11
CA PRO A 5 4.27 17.67 -3.50
C PRO A 5 4.59 16.20 -3.80
N ALA A 6 5.53 16.00 -4.71
CA ALA A 6 6.25 14.74 -4.87
C ALA A 6 7.75 15.02 -4.72
N LEU A 7 8.33 14.50 -3.64
CA LEU A 7 9.73 14.68 -3.26
C LEU A 7 10.54 13.46 -3.71
N LEU A 8 11.37 13.63 -4.73
CA LEU A 8 12.30 12.61 -5.20
C LEU A 8 13.46 12.43 -4.21
N ILE A 9 13.81 11.20 -3.88
CA ILE A 9 15.00 10.85 -3.10
C ILE A 9 16.02 10.22 -4.06
N GLY A 10 16.98 11.04 -4.51
CA GLY A 10 17.92 10.71 -5.57
C GLY A 10 19.35 10.55 -5.08
N GLY A 11 20.16 9.77 -5.79
CA GLY A 11 21.53 9.48 -5.38
C GLY A 11 22.09 8.19 -5.96
N PRO A 12 23.43 8.07 -6.11
CA PRO A 12 24.08 6.87 -6.67
C PRO A 12 23.74 5.60 -5.86
N PRO A 13 24.05 4.39 -6.34
CA PRO A 13 23.86 3.18 -5.56
C PRO A 13 24.58 3.24 -4.21
N HIS A 14 24.02 2.57 -3.20
CA HIS A 14 24.62 2.45 -1.86
C HIS A 14 24.84 3.78 -1.11
N SER A 15 24.17 4.85 -1.52
CA SER A 15 24.18 6.16 -0.84
C SER A 15 23.26 6.27 0.38
N GLY A 16 22.49 5.23 0.70
CA GLY A 16 21.53 5.26 1.81
C GLY A 16 20.13 5.79 1.47
N LYS A 17 19.80 6.03 0.19
CA LYS A 17 18.46 6.49 -0.27
C LYS A 17 17.28 5.78 0.40
N SER A 18 17.18 4.46 0.26
CA SER A 18 16.02 3.71 0.76
C SER A 18 15.90 3.76 2.29
N VAL A 19 17.04 3.88 2.99
CA VAL A 19 17.13 4.04 4.45
C VAL A 19 16.70 5.43 4.87
N LEU A 20 17.16 6.47 4.15
CA LEU A 20 16.73 7.85 4.36
C LEU A 20 15.22 7.99 4.12
N ALA A 21 14.72 7.44 3.00
CA ALA A 21 13.30 7.48 2.63
C ALA A 21 12.42 6.84 3.71
N TYR A 22 12.85 5.69 4.24
CA TYR A 22 12.18 5.03 5.34
C TYR A 22 12.21 5.87 6.63
N ASN A 23 13.37 6.41 7.01
CA ASN A 23 13.51 7.25 8.20
C ASN A 23 12.67 8.52 8.13
N LEU A 24 12.67 9.22 7.00
CA LEU A 24 11.81 10.38 6.76
C LEU A 24 10.32 10.01 6.87
N SER A 25 9.92 8.88 6.29
CA SER A 25 8.55 8.37 6.39
C SER A 25 8.14 8.11 7.84
N GLN A 26 9.00 7.49 8.64
CA GLN A 26 8.72 7.25 10.07
C GLN A 26 8.64 8.56 10.87
N ALA A 27 9.58 9.49 10.66
CA ALA A 27 9.54 10.79 11.31
C ALA A 27 8.27 11.58 10.96
N PHE A 28 7.88 11.59 9.68
CA PHE A 28 6.65 12.24 9.22
C PHE A 28 5.40 11.59 9.82
N ARG A 29 5.37 10.26 9.98
CA ARG A 29 4.28 9.56 10.68
C ARG A 29 4.19 9.98 12.15
N CYS A 30 5.32 10.10 12.85
CA CYS A 30 5.36 10.58 14.24
C CYS A 30 4.85 12.02 14.38
N LEU A 31 5.08 12.85 13.36
CA LEU A 31 4.57 14.23 13.29
C LEU A 31 3.11 14.33 12.81
N GLY A 32 2.48 13.21 12.46
CA GLY A 32 1.11 13.20 11.93
C GLY A 32 0.99 13.79 10.51
N LEU A 33 2.08 13.85 9.74
CA LEU A 33 2.06 14.33 8.36
C LEU A 33 1.56 13.20 7.45
N GLU A 34 0.40 13.39 6.84
CA GLU A 34 -0.14 12.44 5.85
C GLU A 34 0.69 12.45 4.57
N HIS A 35 1.24 11.28 4.23
CA HIS A 35 2.08 11.11 3.05
C HIS A 35 2.11 9.64 2.63
N TYR A 36 2.66 9.39 1.44
CA TYR A 36 2.94 8.04 0.96
C TYR A 36 4.37 7.89 0.48
N LEU A 37 5.04 6.82 0.90
CA LEU A 37 6.35 6.43 0.40
C LEU A 37 6.18 5.50 -0.81
N LEU A 38 6.38 6.04 -2.00
CA LEU A 38 6.33 5.33 -3.27
C LEU A 38 7.74 4.80 -3.62
N ARG A 39 7.87 3.48 -3.71
CA ARG A 39 9.06 2.82 -4.23
C ARG A 39 8.97 2.80 -5.75
N ALA A 40 9.76 3.66 -6.39
CA ALA A 40 9.75 3.89 -7.83
C ALA A 40 10.85 3.10 -8.56
N ALA A 41 11.25 1.96 -8.00
CA ALA A 41 12.15 0.99 -8.61
C ALA A 41 11.62 -0.44 -8.38
N PRO A 42 11.70 -1.34 -9.36
CA PRO A 42 11.24 -2.73 -9.25
C PRO A 42 12.27 -3.60 -8.51
N ASP A 43 13.02 -3.02 -7.57
CA ASP A 43 14.14 -3.68 -6.94
C ASP A 43 13.74 -4.57 -5.74
N GLY A 44 12.44 -4.73 -5.46
CA GLY A 44 11.93 -5.56 -4.39
C GLY A 44 12.14 -4.99 -2.98
N GLU A 45 12.46 -3.70 -2.84
CA GLU A 45 12.59 -3.04 -1.54
C GLU A 45 11.23 -2.47 -1.08
N GLY A 46 10.78 -2.89 0.10
CA GLY A 46 9.61 -2.32 0.80
C GLY A 46 9.96 -1.95 2.25
N ASP A 47 9.02 -1.35 3.01
CA ASP A 47 9.24 -1.00 4.43
C ASP A 47 9.69 -2.23 5.25
N TRP A 48 9.16 -3.41 4.93
CA TRP A 48 9.59 -4.71 5.47
C TRP A 48 11.09 -5.02 5.29
N SER A 49 11.75 -4.48 4.25
CA SER A 49 13.19 -4.70 4.03
C SER A 49 14.08 -3.90 5.00
N ASN A 50 13.52 -2.85 5.61
CA ASN A 50 14.15 -2.09 6.69
C ASN A 50 13.76 -2.62 8.08
N GLU A 51 12.59 -3.24 8.21
CA GLU A 51 12.04 -3.72 9.49
C GLU A 51 12.39 -5.19 9.81
N ALA A 52 12.73 -6.04 8.82
CA ALA A 52 13.04 -7.46 9.02
C ALA A 52 14.55 -7.78 9.11
N ASP A 53 14.85 -8.97 9.64
CA ASP A 53 16.22 -9.53 9.70
C ASP A 53 16.90 -9.50 8.32
N GLN A 54 18.09 -8.91 8.22
CA GLN A 54 18.76 -8.67 6.94
C GLN A 54 19.18 -9.96 6.21
N SER A 55 19.36 -11.08 6.92
CA SER A 55 19.60 -12.39 6.31
C SER A 55 18.32 -12.93 5.65
N LEU A 56 17.17 -12.73 6.30
CA LEU A 56 15.85 -13.09 5.78
C LEU A 56 15.45 -12.18 4.60
N VAL A 57 15.72 -10.87 4.69
CA VAL A 57 15.44 -9.91 3.62
C VAL A 57 16.22 -10.26 2.35
N ARG A 58 17.48 -10.67 2.47
CA ARG A 58 18.28 -11.10 1.31
C ARG A 58 17.76 -12.41 0.71
N ALA A 59 17.24 -13.32 1.53
CA ALA A 59 16.72 -14.60 1.08
C ALA A 59 15.40 -14.45 0.30
N ILE A 60 14.51 -13.55 0.72
CA ILE A 60 13.15 -13.44 0.14
C ILE A 60 12.96 -12.28 -0.83
N ARG A 61 13.98 -11.45 -1.06
CA ARG A 61 13.91 -10.30 -1.97
C ARG A 61 13.83 -10.77 -3.42
N VAL A 62 12.65 -10.67 -4.01
CA VAL A 62 12.44 -10.81 -5.45
C VAL A 62 12.63 -9.45 -6.11
N LYS A 63 13.73 -9.30 -6.86
CA LYS A 63 13.91 -8.18 -7.79
C LYS A 63 13.12 -8.47 -9.06
N ASN A 64 12.30 -7.53 -9.47
CA ASN A 64 11.66 -7.58 -10.79
C ASN A 64 12.48 -6.79 -11.80
N ASP A 65 12.30 -7.13 -13.06
CA ASP A 65 12.91 -6.40 -14.16
C ASP A 65 12.16 -5.08 -14.42
N TRP A 66 12.91 -4.10 -14.89
CA TRP A 66 12.34 -2.86 -15.39
C TRP A 66 11.56 -3.12 -16.68
N SER A 67 10.35 -2.59 -16.77
CA SER A 67 9.54 -2.57 -17.99
C SER A 67 9.04 -1.15 -18.28
N ARG A 68 8.72 -0.88 -19.55
CA ARG A 68 8.06 0.39 -19.94
C ARG A 68 6.75 0.58 -19.19
N GLN A 69 5.95 -0.49 -19.12
CA GLN A 69 4.69 -0.50 -18.38
C GLN A 69 4.88 -0.10 -16.91
N PHE A 70 5.90 -0.64 -16.22
CA PHE A 70 6.19 -0.25 -14.84
C PHE A 70 6.49 1.25 -14.72
N VAL A 71 7.34 1.80 -15.59
CA VAL A 71 7.67 3.24 -15.57
C VAL A 71 6.44 4.09 -15.88
N ASP A 72 5.64 3.71 -16.86
CA ASP A 72 4.41 4.43 -17.23
C ASP A 72 3.40 4.44 -16.07
N ASN A 73 3.26 3.30 -15.37
CA ASN A 73 2.41 3.16 -14.20
C ASN A 73 2.89 4.05 -13.05
N ILE A 74 4.19 4.04 -12.73
CA ILE A 74 4.75 4.91 -11.69
C ILE A 74 4.59 6.39 -12.06
N CYS A 75 4.81 6.76 -13.33
CA CYS A 75 4.60 8.12 -13.80
C CYS A 75 3.14 8.56 -13.59
N ARG A 76 2.18 7.70 -13.95
CA ARG A 76 0.75 7.94 -13.76
C ARG A 76 0.40 8.09 -12.27
N ASP A 77 0.88 7.19 -11.42
CA ASP A 77 0.62 7.22 -9.98
C ASP A 77 1.16 8.51 -9.33
N ILE A 78 2.34 9.00 -9.76
CA ILE A 78 2.88 10.27 -9.27
C ILE A 78 2.08 11.45 -9.83
N ALA A 79 1.74 11.44 -11.12
CA ALA A 79 0.97 12.52 -11.75
C ALA A 79 -0.41 12.70 -11.10
N ASN A 80 -1.06 11.59 -10.76
CA ASN A 80 -2.40 11.52 -10.17
C ASN A 80 -2.37 11.36 -8.64
N ARG A 81 -1.28 11.73 -7.98
CA ARG A 81 -1.11 11.52 -6.53
C ARG A 81 -2.21 12.17 -5.71
N HIS A 82 -2.69 11.44 -4.70
CA HIS A 82 -3.76 11.86 -3.79
C HIS A 82 -3.26 12.29 -2.42
N LEU A 83 -1.95 12.23 -2.20
CA LEU A 83 -1.24 12.69 -1.01
C LEU A 83 0.15 13.21 -1.40
N PRO A 84 0.80 13.96 -0.50
CA PRO A 84 2.24 14.20 -0.57
C PRO A 84 3.02 12.89 -0.74
N LEU A 85 3.97 12.85 -1.69
CA LEU A 85 4.76 11.66 -1.98
C LEU A 85 6.22 11.84 -1.58
N LEU A 86 6.78 10.81 -0.92
CA LEU A 86 8.21 10.51 -0.95
C LEU A 86 8.44 9.49 -2.07
N VAL A 87 9.30 9.81 -3.04
CA VAL A 87 9.54 8.97 -4.22
C VAL A 87 10.97 8.45 -4.20
N ASP A 88 11.14 7.18 -3.81
CA ASP A 88 12.45 6.52 -3.73
C ASP A 88 12.80 5.87 -5.08
N VAL A 89 13.83 6.39 -5.75
CA VAL A 89 14.22 5.99 -7.10
C VAL A 89 15.50 5.15 -7.12
N GLY A 90 15.63 4.30 -8.15
CA GLY A 90 16.81 3.47 -8.34
C GLY A 90 18.11 4.29 -8.48
N GLY A 91 19.24 3.73 -8.03
CA GLY A 91 20.52 4.46 -8.02
C GLY A 91 21.24 4.60 -9.36
N ARG A 92 20.78 3.90 -10.41
CA ARG A 92 21.33 3.96 -11.78
C ARG A 92 20.18 4.01 -12.80
N PRO A 93 19.38 5.09 -12.82
CA PRO A 93 18.25 5.19 -13.72
C PRO A 93 18.73 5.34 -15.17
N GLU A 94 18.25 4.49 -16.05
CA GLU A 94 18.42 4.65 -17.50
C GLU A 94 17.64 5.88 -18.00
N PRO A 95 18.01 6.48 -19.15
CA PRO A 95 17.35 7.69 -19.64
C PRO A 95 15.83 7.61 -19.73
N TRP A 96 15.29 6.46 -20.16
CA TRP A 96 13.84 6.26 -20.26
C TRP A 96 13.14 6.13 -18.90
N GLN A 97 13.85 5.69 -17.86
CA GLN A 97 13.32 5.59 -16.49
C GLN A 97 13.23 6.96 -15.82
N LYS A 98 14.04 7.94 -16.25
CA LYS A 98 14.02 9.31 -15.74
C LYS A 98 12.74 10.07 -16.10
N ALA A 99 11.85 9.49 -16.92
CA ALA A 99 10.47 9.99 -17.08
C ALA A 99 9.76 10.17 -15.73
N ILE A 100 10.05 9.29 -14.75
CA ILE A 100 9.56 9.38 -13.36
C ILE A 100 9.93 10.73 -12.73
N PHE A 101 11.12 11.25 -13.02
CA PHE A 101 11.63 12.47 -12.39
C PHE A 101 10.81 13.67 -12.84
N GLY A 102 10.34 13.67 -14.09
CA GLY A 102 9.47 14.72 -14.63
C GLY A 102 8.09 14.79 -14.00
N GLN A 103 7.70 13.79 -13.20
CA GLN A 103 6.44 13.80 -12.44
C GLN A 103 6.63 14.33 -11.01
N CYS A 104 7.88 14.41 -10.53
CA CYS A 104 8.20 14.94 -9.22
C CYS A 104 8.24 16.48 -9.24
N THR A 105 8.22 17.07 -8.04
CA THR A 105 8.21 18.54 -7.83
C THR A 105 9.49 19.03 -7.17
N HIS A 106 10.03 18.22 -6.25
CA HIS A 106 11.16 18.56 -5.40
C HIS A 106 12.16 17.40 -5.38
N ALA A 107 13.38 17.63 -4.91
CA ALA A 107 14.37 16.59 -4.72
C ALA A 107 15.18 16.75 -3.42
N VAL A 108 15.47 15.61 -2.78
CA VAL A 108 16.57 15.43 -1.83
C VAL A 108 17.61 14.56 -2.52
N LEU A 109 18.84 15.06 -2.61
CA LEU A 109 19.95 14.34 -3.24
C LEU A 109 20.92 13.85 -2.16
N ILE A 110 21.33 12.59 -2.22
CA ILE A 110 22.24 11.99 -1.25
C ILE A 110 23.36 11.19 -1.93
N ALA A 111 24.61 11.41 -1.51
CA ALA A 111 25.75 10.66 -2.03
C ALA A 111 26.91 10.60 -1.02
N ALA A 112 27.86 9.69 -1.24
CA ALA A 112 29.06 9.61 -0.40
C ALA A 112 30.05 10.78 -0.62
N THR A 113 30.05 11.36 -1.82
CA THR A 113 30.93 12.47 -2.20
C THR A 113 30.15 13.57 -2.92
N PRO A 114 30.58 14.84 -2.82
CA PRO A 114 29.94 15.95 -3.53
C PRO A 114 29.90 15.79 -5.05
N GLN A 115 30.94 15.19 -5.64
CA GLN A 115 31.04 14.97 -7.09
C GLN A 115 30.01 13.94 -7.57
N ALA A 116 29.69 12.95 -6.73
CA ALA A 116 28.68 11.95 -7.07
C ALA A 116 27.25 12.53 -7.09
N LEU A 117 27.05 13.77 -6.61
CA LEU A 117 25.79 14.50 -6.76
C LEU A 117 25.66 15.21 -8.13
N ASP A 118 26.74 15.43 -8.87
CA ASP A 118 26.72 16.28 -10.07
C ASP A 118 25.76 15.78 -11.15
N VAL A 119 25.76 14.47 -11.42
CA VAL A 119 24.82 13.85 -12.35
C VAL A 119 23.37 14.02 -11.88
N TRP A 120 23.14 13.92 -10.56
CA TRP A 120 21.81 14.05 -9.97
C TRP A 120 21.32 15.50 -9.94
N ARG A 121 22.20 16.47 -9.74
CA ARG A 121 21.90 17.90 -9.89
C ARG A 121 21.49 18.22 -11.32
N LEU A 122 22.23 17.67 -12.30
CA LEU A 122 21.93 17.86 -13.71
C LEU A 122 20.58 17.25 -14.08
N ASP A 123 20.29 16.04 -13.59
CA ASP A 123 18.98 15.40 -13.81
C ASP A 123 17.85 16.20 -13.13
N ALA A 124 18.04 16.63 -11.88
CA ALA A 124 17.06 17.46 -11.16
C ALA A 124 16.76 18.75 -11.94
N HIS A 125 17.79 19.45 -12.41
CA HIS A 125 17.65 20.64 -13.23
C HIS A 125 16.91 20.36 -14.54
N ARG A 126 17.27 19.28 -15.27
CA ARG A 126 16.61 18.89 -16.53
C ARG A 126 15.12 18.61 -16.38
N HIS A 127 14.71 18.13 -15.21
CA HIS A 127 13.32 17.80 -14.89
C HIS A 127 12.62 18.89 -14.06
N ASN A 128 13.19 20.09 -13.94
CA ASN A 128 12.64 21.22 -13.19
C ASN A 128 12.32 20.90 -11.71
N LEU A 129 13.13 20.05 -11.09
CA LEU A 129 13.00 19.70 -9.68
C LEU A 129 13.65 20.77 -8.81
N THR A 130 12.90 21.27 -7.83
CA THR A 130 13.47 22.14 -6.80
C THR A 130 14.25 21.28 -5.80
N VAL A 131 15.58 21.41 -5.80
CA VAL A 131 16.44 20.70 -4.85
C VAL A 131 16.32 21.35 -3.47
N LEU A 132 15.72 20.63 -2.52
CA LEU A 132 15.53 21.08 -1.14
C LEU A 132 16.72 20.73 -0.25
N ALA A 133 17.35 19.58 -0.49
CA ALA A 133 18.51 19.18 0.28
C ALA A 133 19.56 18.42 -0.53
N GLU A 134 20.82 18.59 -0.14
CA GLU A 134 21.97 17.82 -0.60
C GLU A 134 22.71 17.24 0.60
N LEU A 135 22.81 15.92 0.63
CA LEU A 135 23.27 15.17 1.79
C LEU A 135 24.53 14.39 1.45
N LYS A 136 25.53 14.50 2.32
CA LYS A 136 26.70 13.63 2.32
C LYS A 136 26.43 12.44 3.24
N SER A 137 26.39 11.23 2.69
CA SER A 137 26.27 10.00 3.48
C SER A 137 27.66 9.41 3.77
N THR A 138 28.07 9.37 5.03
CA THR A 138 29.31 8.67 5.43
C THR A 138 29.03 7.57 6.44
N LEU A 139 29.85 6.52 6.47
CA LEU A 139 29.77 5.48 7.50
C LEU A 139 30.33 5.98 8.84
N GLU A 140 31.33 6.86 8.79
CA GLU A 140 32.06 7.36 9.95
C GLU A 140 32.03 8.89 10.00
N GLY A 141 32.32 9.43 11.19
CA GLY A 141 32.33 10.85 11.50
C GLY A 141 31.06 11.33 12.20
N GLU A 142 31.09 12.58 12.65
CA GLU A 142 29.95 13.21 13.30
C GLU A 142 28.97 13.79 12.27
N PRO A 143 27.65 13.63 12.46
CA PRO A 143 26.65 14.37 11.70
C PRO A 143 26.91 15.87 11.79
N GLU A 144 26.75 16.60 10.69
CA GLU A 144 27.01 18.04 10.67
C GLU A 144 26.12 18.77 9.67
N ILE A 145 25.62 19.95 10.03
CA ILE A 145 24.90 20.85 9.11
C ILE A 145 25.90 21.84 8.52
N TYR A 146 26.04 21.84 7.19
CA TYR A 146 26.87 22.78 6.45
C TYR A 146 26.12 24.06 6.09
N SER A 147 24.86 23.93 5.69
CA SER A 147 24.00 25.07 5.37
C SER A 147 22.53 24.74 5.58
N ARG A 148 21.72 25.73 5.96
CA ARG A 148 20.26 25.61 6.04
C ARG A 148 19.54 26.28 4.86
N GLN A 149 20.21 27.17 4.14
CA GLN A 149 19.65 27.95 3.03
C GLN A 149 20.72 28.30 1.98
N PRO A 150 20.36 28.48 0.69
CA PRO A 150 19.01 28.27 0.13
C PRO A 150 18.63 26.79 -0.01
N VAL A 151 19.63 25.90 -0.01
CA VAL A 151 19.46 24.43 -0.02
C VAL A 151 19.99 23.90 1.30
N PHE A 152 19.28 22.96 1.93
CA PHE A 152 19.77 22.30 3.13
C PHE A 152 20.95 21.38 2.80
N GLN A 153 22.10 21.61 3.42
CA GLN A 153 23.30 20.83 3.19
C GLN A 153 23.80 20.25 4.50
N ALA A 154 23.99 18.94 4.54
CA ALA A 154 24.44 18.26 5.75
C ALA A 154 25.19 16.97 5.45
N ARG A 155 25.94 16.49 6.44
CA ARG A 155 26.43 15.12 6.52
C ARG A 155 25.55 14.33 7.46
N LEU A 156 25.00 13.23 6.94
CA LEU A 156 24.36 12.18 7.73
C LEU A 156 25.33 11.02 7.88
N THR A 157 25.33 10.42 9.07
CA THR A 157 26.11 9.21 9.35
C THR A 157 25.20 8.07 9.80
N ASN A 158 25.70 6.85 9.79
CA ASN A 158 24.97 5.66 10.26
C ASN A 158 23.62 5.39 9.56
N LEU A 159 23.53 5.63 8.24
CA LEU A 159 22.38 5.19 7.43
C LEU A 159 22.39 3.66 7.24
N GLN A 160 22.03 2.95 8.30
CA GLN A 160 21.94 1.49 8.35
C GLN A 160 20.48 1.02 8.40
N ARG A 161 20.20 -0.11 7.76
CA ARG A 161 18.86 -0.72 7.79
C ARG A 161 18.53 -1.20 9.21
N GLY A 162 17.28 -1.08 9.61
CA GLY A 162 16.82 -1.44 10.96
C GLY A 162 17.09 -0.39 12.02
N GLN A 163 17.78 0.70 11.68
CA GLN A 163 18.04 1.81 12.61
C GLN A 163 17.19 3.02 12.27
N LEU A 164 16.51 3.56 13.29
CA LEU A 164 15.86 4.85 13.23
C LEU A 164 16.85 5.95 13.59
N LEU A 165 16.88 7.01 12.77
CA LEU A 165 17.64 8.23 13.04
C LEU A 165 16.83 9.16 13.94
N ASP A 166 17.52 9.73 14.92
CA ASP A 166 17.01 10.73 15.88
C ASP A 166 18.14 11.70 16.30
N ASP A 167 19.13 11.89 15.43
CA ASP A 167 20.19 12.85 15.72
C ASP A 167 19.74 14.29 15.35
N PRO A 168 20.34 15.34 15.95
CA PRO A 168 19.96 16.72 15.69
C PRO A 168 20.04 17.15 14.22
N VAL A 169 20.89 16.52 13.41
CA VAL A 169 21.06 16.86 12.00
C VAL A 169 19.93 16.26 11.17
N PHE A 170 19.57 15.00 11.45
CA PHE A 170 18.38 14.39 10.86
C PHE A 170 17.09 15.13 11.25
N ASN A 171 16.94 15.49 12.53
CA ASN A 171 15.78 16.26 13.00
C ASN A 171 15.71 17.64 12.32
N ALA A 172 16.85 18.31 12.09
CA ALA A 172 16.88 19.56 11.33
C ALA A 172 16.51 19.39 9.84
N LEU A 173 16.85 18.24 9.22
CA LEU A 173 16.39 17.92 7.87
C LEU A 173 14.86 17.70 7.85
N VAL A 174 14.31 16.99 8.82
CA VAL A 174 12.86 16.80 8.97
C VAL A 174 12.17 18.15 9.13
N ASP A 175 12.69 19.04 9.97
CA ASP A 175 12.16 20.39 10.16
C ASP A 175 12.21 21.24 8.88
N HIS A 176 13.23 21.03 8.05
CA HIS A 176 13.35 21.71 6.76
C HIS A 176 12.32 21.22 5.73
N LEU A 177 11.99 19.91 5.76
CA LEU A 177 11.11 19.28 4.78
C LEU A 177 9.62 19.30 5.18
N GLN A 178 9.30 19.30 6.48
CA GLN A 178 7.91 19.25 6.96
C GLN A 178 6.98 20.33 6.38
N PRO A 179 7.40 21.59 6.08
CA PRO A 179 6.47 22.60 5.59
C PRO A 179 5.85 22.23 4.24
N TYR A 180 6.56 21.44 3.42
CA TYR A 180 6.05 20.98 2.13
C TYR A 180 4.96 19.91 2.29
N PHE A 181 4.97 19.18 3.40
CA PHE A 181 4.05 18.05 3.68
C PHE A 181 2.92 18.43 4.65
N ARG A 182 2.85 19.69 5.08
CA ARG A 182 1.90 20.14 6.08
C ARG A 182 0.55 20.46 5.43
N PHE A 183 -0.26 19.42 5.27
CA PHE A 183 -1.68 19.52 4.94
C PHE A 183 -2.48 19.18 6.20
N SER A 184 -3.54 19.91 6.51
CA SER A 184 -4.40 19.51 7.61
C SER A 184 -5.15 18.23 7.25
N ALA A 185 -5.34 17.34 8.22
CA ALA A 185 -6.14 16.14 8.03
C ALA A 185 -7.57 16.49 7.55
N ASP A 186 -8.12 17.61 8.01
CA ASP A 186 -9.43 18.13 7.56
C ASP A 186 -9.43 18.52 6.08
N GLU A 187 -8.41 19.24 5.60
CA GLU A 187 -8.28 19.58 4.17
C GLU A 187 -8.16 18.32 3.32
N LEU A 188 -7.31 17.37 3.72
CA LEU A 188 -7.14 16.12 2.98
C LEU A 188 -8.42 15.27 2.96
N ARG A 189 -9.13 15.20 4.08
CA ARG A 189 -10.43 14.55 4.16
C ARG A 189 -11.46 15.23 3.26
N GLN A 190 -11.51 16.56 3.27
CA GLN A 190 -12.44 17.31 2.44
C GLN A 190 -12.15 17.12 0.94
N ILE A 191 -10.86 17.16 0.54
CA ILE A 191 -10.45 16.89 -0.84
C ILE A 191 -10.88 15.48 -1.25
N ARG A 192 -10.57 14.46 -0.44
CA ARG A 192 -10.93 13.06 -0.73
C ARG A 192 -12.44 12.88 -0.82
N ARG A 193 -13.20 13.45 0.11
CA ARG A 193 -14.67 13.42 0.09
C ARG A 193 -15.25 14.10 -1.14
N GLN A 194 -14.70 15.24 -1.57
CA GLN A 194 -15.15 15.92 -2.79
C GLN A 194 -14.83 15.13 -4.07
N MET A 195 -13.78 14.33 -4.06
CA MET A 195 -13.40 13.45 -5.16
C MET A 195 -14.12 12.10 -5.14
N ALA A 196 -14.92 11.80 -4.10
CA ALA A 196 -15.60 10.53 -3.98
C ALA A 196 -16.66 10.36 -5.10
N PRO A 197 -16.76 9.19 -5.75
CA PRO A 197 -17.75 8.95 -6.80
C PRO A 197 -19.20 8.93 -6.31
N VAL A 198 -19.43 8.86 -5.00
CA VAL A 198 -20.75 8.76 -4.36
C VAL A 198 -20.82 9.68 -3.13
N ASP A 199 -22.02 10.15 -2.81
CA ASP A 199 -22.26 11.09 -1.69
C ASP A 199 -22.01 10.44 -0.31
N SER A 200 -22.30 9.14 -0.20
CA SER A 200 -22.16 8.35 1.02
C SER A 200 -20.70 7.94 1.23
N VAL A 201 -19.90 8.84 1.78
CA VAL A 201 -18.52 8.57 2.18
C VAL A 201 -18.45 8.22 3.66
N VAL A 202 -17.90 7.05 3.97
CA VAL A 202 -17.68 6.56 5.33
C VAL A 202 -16.19 6.51 5.62
N GLU A 203 -15.78 7.24 6.63
CA GLU A 203 -14.44 7.18 7.19
C GLU A 203 -14.40 6.16 8.34
N LEU A 204 -13.49 5.19 8.25
CA LEU A 204 -13.39 4.07 9.19
C LEU A 204 -13.02 4.49 10.61
N THR A 205 -12.17 5.51 10.79
CA THR A 205 -11.78 5.98 12.13
C THR A 205 -12.95 6.66 12.87
N PRO A 206 -13.67 7.63 12.28
CA PRO A 206 -14.91 8.16 12.85
C PRO A 206 -15.99 7.09 13.09
N LEU A 207 -16.17 6.15 12.15
CA LEU A 207 -17.09 5.03 12.32
C LEU A 207 -16.71 4.18 13.55
N ALA A 208 -15.44 3.80 13.67
CA ALA A 208 -14.94 3.02 14.79
C ALA A 208 -15.21 3.71 16.14
N ARG A 209 -14.94 5.01 16.24
CA ARG A 209 -15.24 5.82 17.44
C ARG A 209 -16.74 5.83 17.75
N THR A 210 -17.59 5.95 16.73
CA THR A 210 -19.06 5.92 16.87
C THR A 210 -19.55 4.56 17.40
N LEU A 211 -18.94 3.47 16.94
CA LEU A 211 -19.32 2.11 17.33
C LEU A 211 -18.66 1.63 18.62
N GLY A 212 -17.74 2.40 19.21
CA GLY A 212 -17.00 2.01 20.41
C GLY A 212 -15.88 1.00 20.16
N VAL A 213 -15.43 0.87 18.91
CA VAL A 213 -14.26 0.04 18.55
C VAL A 213 -12.99 0.72 19.09
N PRO A 214 -12.04 -0.02 19.70
CA PRO A 214 -10.82 0.58 20.26
C PRO A 214 -9.99 1.30 19.20
N VAL A 215 -9.54 2.52 19.52
CA VAL A 215 -8.71 3.37 18.66
C VAL A 215 -7.52 3.92 19.46
N ASP A 216 -6.30 3.68 18.97
CA ASP A 216 -5.06 4.28 19.49
C ASP A 216 -4.55 5.33 18.50
N GLY A 217 -4.83 6.62 18.79
CA GLY A 217 -4.56 7.71 17.85
C GLY A 217 -5.42 7.60 16.60
N GLU A 218 -4.80 7.30 15.46
CA GLU A 218 -5.46 7.03 14.16
C GLU A 218 -5.52 5.53 13.81
N LYS A 219 -4.98 4.66 14.68
CA LYS A 219 -5.01 3.20 14.46
C LYS A 219 -6.27 2.60 15.07
N VAL A 220 -7.11 2.01 14.23
CA VAL A 220 -8.31 1.27 14.66
C VAL A 220 -8.00 -0.23 14.85
N HIS A 221 -8.44 -0.80 15.97
CA HIS A 221 -8.27 -2.22 16.29
C HIS A 221 -9.54 -3.02 15.95
N TRP A 222 -9.75 -3.27 14.67
CA TRP A 222 -10.86 -4.10 14.19
C TRP A 222 -10.71 -5.55 14.61
N ARG A 223 -11.79 -6.14 15.12
CA ARG A 223 -11.92 -7.57 15.41
C ARG A 223 -13.17 -8.13 14.72
N PRO A 224 -13.20 -9.44 14.39
CA PRO A 224 -14.34 -10.04 13.70
C PRO A 224 -15.69 -9.83 14.41
N ASP A 225 -15.71 -9.81 15.74
CA ASP A 225 -16.92 -9.56 16.55
C ASP A 225 -17.52 -8.16 16.36
N HIS A 226 -16.77 -7.20 15.81
CA HIS A 226 -17.29 -5.86 15.48
C HIS A 226 -18.08 -5.85 14.16
N LEU A 227 -17.92 -6.86 13.28
CA LEU A 227 -18.50 -6.85 11.94
C LEU A 227 -20.04 -6.75 11.94
N PRO A 228 -20.80 -7.51 12.77
CA PRO A 228 -22.26 -7.36 12.83
C PRO A 228 -22.72 -5.92 13.12
N GLN A 229 -22.05 -5.25 14.05
CA GLN A 229 -22.40 -3.89 14.43
C GLN A 229 -22.12 -2.90 13.29
N VAL A 230 -21.01 -3.08 12.57
CA VAL A 230 -20.69 -2.28 11.38
C VAL A 230 -21.75 -2.45 10.29
N LEU A 231 -22.12 -3.69 9.95
CA LEU A 231 -23.10 -3.96 8.91
C LEU A 231 -24.51 -3.46 9.28
N ASN A 232 -24.87 -3.51 10.57
CA ASN A 232 -26.14 -2.95 11.05
C ASN A 232 -26.18 -1.42 11.02
N TYR A 233 -25.03 -0.76 11.15
CA TYR A 233 -24.93 0.71 11.11
C TYR A 233 -24.95 1.24 9.67
N LEU A 234 -24.31 0.53 8.74
CA LEU A 234 -24.18 0.96 7.35
C LEU A 234 -25.44 0.66 6.53
N PRO A 235 -25.81 1.53 5.56
CA PRO A 235 -26.93 1.25 4.68
C PRO A 235 -26.66 -0.01 3.86
N SER A 236 -27.71 -0.83 3.67
CA SER A 236 -27.63 -2.06 2.89
C SER A 236 -28.14 -1.82 1.48
N GLY A 237 -27.40 -2.25 0.47
CA GLY A 237 -27.82 -2.09 -0.93
C GLY A 237 -27.80 -0.65 -1.46
N GLU A 238 -27.11 0.28 -0.79
CA GLU A 238 -26.97 1.68 -1.22
C GLU A 238 -25.51 2.00 -1.58
N PRO A 239 -25.25 2.88 -2.58
CA PRO A 239 -23.89 3.21 -2.97
C PRO A 239 -23.05 3.73 -1.81
N LEU A 240 -21.81 3.26 -1.70
CA LEU A 240 -20.95 3.55 -0.55
C LEU A 240 -19.48 3.71 -0.96
N ALA A 241 -18.83 4.76 -0.47
CA ALA A 241 -17.39 4.97 -0.56
C ALA A 241 -16.75 4.80 0.83
N LEU A 242 -15.76 3.93 0.94
CA LEU A 242 -15.10 3.60 2.20
C LEU A 242 -13.64 4.07 2.23
N GLU A 243 -13.29 4.85 3.25
CA GLU A 243 -11.96 5.38 3.46
C GLU A 243 -11.38 4.95 4.81
N GLY A 244 -10.09 4.60 4.82
CA GLY A 244 -9.30 4.39 6.03
C GLY A 244 -8.55 3.08 6.02
N ARG A 245 -8.05 2.67 7.18
CA ARG A 245 -7.31 1.41 7.34
C ARG A 245 -8.19 0.39 8.04
N ALA A 246 -8.38 -0.76 7.40
CA ALA A 246 -9.02 -1.91 8.02
C ALA A 246 -8.54 -3.23 7.37
N PRO A 247 -8.79 -4.37 8.05
CA PRO A 247 -8.57 -5.70 7.48
C PRO A 247 -9.36 -5.97 6.20
N ASN A 248 -8.85 -6.85 5.34
CA ASN A 248 -9.48 -7.23 4.07
C ASN A 248 -10.90 -7.79 4.26
N TRP A 249 -11.13 -8.55 5.34
CA TRP A 249 -12.44 -9.13 5.62
C TRP A 249 -13.51 -8.06 5.89
N LEU A 250 -13.14 -6.90 6.46
CA LEU A 250 -14.09 -5.81 6.73
C LEU A 250 -14.52 -5.16 5.41
N TYR A 251 -13.55 -4.83 4.55
CA TYR A 251 -13.82 -4.29 3.22
C TYR A 251 -14.66 -5.26 2.37
N ALA A 252 -14.34 -6.55 2.38
CA ALA A 252 -15.08 -7.57 1.65
C ALA A 252 -16.54 -7.69 2.15
N ALA A 253 -16.77 -7.70 3.47
CA ALA A 253 -18.11 -7.77 4.03
C ALA A 253 -18.95 -6.53 3.70
N ILE A 254 -18.37 -5.33 3.80
CA ILE A 254 -19.09 -4.08 3.47
C ILE A 254 -19.42 -4.01 1.97
N ALA A 255 -18.49 -4.42 1.09
CA ALA A 255 -18.77 -4.49 -0.35
C ALA A 255 -19.92 -5.47 -0.67
N LEU A 256 -19.96 -6.63 0.00
CA LEU A 256 -21.05 -7.60 -0.14
C LEU A 256 -22.38 -7.06 0.42
N HIS A 257 -22.35 -6.29 1.49
CA HIS A 257 -23.52 -5.61 2.08
C HIS A 257 -24.06 -4.47 1.21
N THR A 258 -23.19 -3.85 0.43
CA THR A 258 -23.50 -2.77 -0.53
C THR A 258 -24.07 -3.31 -1.84
N TYR A 259 -23.69 -4.53 -2.25
CA TYR A 259 -24.14 -5.15 -3.49
C TYR A 259 -25.68 -5.26 -3.57
N PRO A 260 -26.33 -4.93 -4.70
CA PRO A 260 -25.76 -4.66 -6.02
C PRO A 260 -25.39 -3.20 -6.30
N ALA A 261 -25.49 -2.29 -5.33
CA ALA A 261 -25.09 -0.90 -5.52
C ALA A 261 -23.57 -0.75 -5.60
N ASP A 262 -23.13 0.43 -6.06
CA ASP A 262 -21.72 0.71 -6.28
C ASP A 262 -20.96 0.83 -4.96
N PHE A 263 -19.85 0.10 -4.85
CA PHE A 263 -18.92 0.20 -3.74
C PHE A 263 -17.60 0.77 -4.22
N TYR A 264 -17.07 1.75 -3.50
CA TYR A 264 -15.77 2.35 -3.75
C TYR A 264 -14.90 2.26 -2.50
N GLN A 265 -13.60 2.06 -2.70
CA GLN A 265 -12.60 2.17 -1.65
C GLN A 265 -11.53 3.17 -2.03
N PHE A 266 -11.05 3.93 -1.05
CA PHE A 266 -9.93 4.83 -1.27
C PHE A 266 -8.60 4.07 -1.21
N ASP A 267 -7.82 4.13 -2.29
CA ASP A 267 -6.44 3.67 -2.37
C ASP A 267 -5.52 4.90 -2.52
N VAL A 268 -4.45 4.95 -1.74
CA VAL A 268 -3.56 6.12 -1.73
C VAL A 268 -2.84 6.38 -3.06
N ARG A 269 -2.62 5.33 -3.86
CA ARG A 269 -2.00 5.44 -5.19
C ARG A 269 -3.05 5.74 -6.24
N GLN A 270 -4.16 5.00 -6.22
CA GLN A 270 -5.15 5.02 -7.30
C GLN A 270 -6.31 6.01 -7.07
N GLY A 271 -6.48 6.53 -5.86
CA GLY A 271 -7.64 7.32 -5.47
C GLY A 271 -8.85 6.43 -5.17
N TRP A 272 -10.04 6.93 -5.49
CA TRP A 272 -11.27 6.15 -5.36
C TRP A 272 -11.39 5.12 -6.47
N ILE A 273 -11.41 3.84 -6.08
CA ILE A 273 -11.53 2.72 -7.01
C ILE A 273 -12.73 1.84 -6.65
N ALA A 274 -13.40 1.32 -7.67
CA ALA A 274 -14.36 0.23 -7.51
C ALA A 274 -13.61 -1.11 -7.45
N PRO A 275 -14.17 -2.19 -6.89
CA PRO A 275 -13.64 -3.53 -7.07
C PRO A 275 -13.71 -3.93 -8.57
N PRO A 276 -12.59 -4.32 -9.21
CA PRO A 276 -12.60 -4.81 -10.58
C PRO A 276 -13.58 -5.98 -10.79
N VAL A 277 -14.16 -6.05 -11.98
CA VAL A 277 -15.07 -7.14 -12.35
C VAL A 277 -14.24 -8.30 -12.87
N LEU A 278 -14.22 -9.42 -12.14
CA LEU A 278 -13.46 -10.60 -12.51
C LEU A 278 -14.28 -11.53 -13.41
N ALA A 279 -13.65 -12.04 -14.48
CA ALA A 279 -14.26 -13.02 -15.36
C ALA A 279 -14.05 -14.45 -14.82
N PHE A 280 -15.08 -15.29 -14.91
CA PHE A 280 -14.94 -16.72 -14.64
C PHE A 280 -14.51 -17.46 -15.91
N GLY A 281 -13.54 -18.37 -15.79
CA GLY A 281 -13.07 -19.20 -16.89
C GLY A 281 -11.80 -19.96 -16.55
N ASP A 282 -11.19 -20.56 -17.57
CA ASP A 282 -9.87 -21.16 -17.44
C ASP A 282 -8.80 -20.07 -17.53
N PRO A 283 -7.97 -19.88 -16.48
CA PRO A 283 -6.91 -18.88 -16.53
C PRO A 283 -5.91 -19.21 -17.65
N PRO A 284 -5.43 -18.22 -18.43
CA PRO A 284 -4.40 -18.45 -19.42
C PRO A 284 -3.10 -18.92 -18.75
N ALA A 285 -2.24 -19.60 -19.52
CA ALA A 285 -0.95 -20.11 -19.01
C ALA A 285 -0.04 -19.01 -18.43
N GLU A 286 -0.17 -17.78 -18.92
CA GLU A 286 0.57 -16.59 -18.49
C GLU A 286 -0.24 -15.69 -17.55
N SER A 287 -1.25 -16.23 -16.86
CA SER A 287 -2.07 -15.45 -15.92
C SER A 287 -1.22 -14.87 -14.78
N LEU A 288 -1.42 -13.58 -14.50
CA LEU A 288 -0.78 -12.89 -13.36
C LEU A 288 -1.33 -13.37 -12.01
N LEU A 289 -2.52 -13.96 -12.02
CA LEU A 289 -3.21 -14.50 -10.86
C LEU A 289 -3.39 -16.01 -11.04
N THR A 290 -2.78 -16.79 -10.16
CA THR A 290 -2.97 -18.24 -10.07
C THR A 290 -3.86 -18.58 -8.88
N CYS A 291 -4.57 -19.71 -8.97
CA CYS A 291 -5.46 -20.17 -7.92
C CYS A 291 -5.23 -21.66 -7.66
N ARG A 292 -4.99 -22.01 -6.40
CA ARG A 292 -4.95 -23.38 -5.92
C ARG A 292 -6.23 -23.69 -5.15
N ARG A 293 -6.92 -24.74 -5.58
CA ARG A 293 -8.06 -25.29 -4.83
C ARG A 293 -7.54 -26.24 -3.74
N LEU A 294 -8.08 -26.08 -2.54
CA LEU A 294 -7.90 -27.01 -1.43
C LEU A 294 -9.28 -27.45 -0.94
N ASP A 295 -9.56 -28.74 -1.02
CA ASP A 295 -10.78 -29.30 -0.43
C ASP A 295 -10.58 -29.46 1.09
N GLY A 296 -11.59 -29.09 1.85
CA GLY A 296 -11.62 -29.17 3.30
C GLY A 296 -12.75 -30.06 3.82
N PRO A 297 -12.84 -30.19 5.15
CA PRO A 297 -13.86 -31.00 5.80
C PRO A 297 -15.27 -30.49 5.49
N ASP A 298 -16.25 -31.39 5.57
CA ASP A 298 -17.69 -31.07 5.39
C ASP A 298 -18.02 -30.38 4.04
N GLY A 299 -17.21 -30.64 3.00
CA GLY A 299 -17.41 -30.05 1.66
C GLY A 299 -16.99 -28.59 1.55
N GLN A 300 -16.31 -28.04 2.56
CA GLN A 300 -15.66 -26.74 2.51
C GLN A 300 -14.62 -26.70 1.38
N VAL A 301 -14.50 -25.56 0.70
CA VAL A 301 -13.45 -25.36 -0.30
C VAL A 301 -12.70 -24.07 -0.01
N THR A 302 -11.37 -24.12 -0.06
CA THR A 302 -10.52 -22.93 -0.05
C THR A 302 -9.97 -22.69 -1.45
N LEU A 303 -10.09 -21.46 -1.92
CA LEU A 303 -9.39 -20.96 -3.10
C LEU A 303 -8.23 -20.08 -2.62
N ASP A 304 -7.01 -20.58 -2.77
CA ASP A 304 -5.78 -19.86 -2.44
C ASP A 304 -5.22 -19.20 -3.69
N PHE A 305 -5.25 -17.87 -3.69
CA PHE A 305 -4.83 -17.05 -4.80
C PHE A 305 -3.41 -16.52 -4.60
N ARG A 306 -2.62 -16.52 -5.66
CA ARG A 306 -1.24 -16.03 -5.67
C ARG A 306 -1.00 -15.14 -6.88
N LEU A 307 -0.26 -14.05 -6.67
CA LEU A 307 0.23 -13.22 -7.76
C LEU A 307 1.59 -13.72 -8.21
N GLU A 308 1.75 -13.96 -9.51
CA GLU A 308 3.03 -14.34 -10.13
C GLU A 308 3.94 -13.13 -10.39
N VAL A 309 3.49 -11.94 -9.98
CA VAL A 309 4.19 -10.67 -10.08
C VAL A 309 4.22 -9.99 -8.72
N ALA A 310 5.31 -9.27 -8.42
CA ALA A 310 5.39 -8.53 -7.15
C ALA A 310 4.49 -7.27 -7.15
N TYR A 311 4.04 -6.82 -8.34
CA TYR A 311 3.14 -5.69 -8.49
C TYR A 311 2.12 -5.97 -9.59
N LEU A 312 0.84 -5.84 -9.26
CA LEU A 312 -0.27 -5.91 -10.19
C LEU A 312 -0.87 -4.51 -10.31
N ASP A 313 -0.91 -3.95 -11.52
CA ASP A 313 -1.63 -2.70 -11.77
C ASP A 313 -3.13 -2.93 -11.67
N TYR A 314 -3.84 -2.01 -11.02
CA TYR A 314 -5.30 -2.00 -10.95
C TYR A 314 -5.94 -2.05 -12.34
N LEU A 315 -5.38 -1.37 -13.35
CA LEU A 315 -5.93 -1.38 -14.71
C LEU A 315 -5.74 -2.72 -15.45
N GLU A 316 -4.85 -3.59 -14.95
CA GLU A 316 -4.67 -4.94 -15.47
C GLU A 316 -5.66 -5.94 -14.84
N ALA A 317 -6.34 -5.54 -13.76
CA ALA A 317 -7.24 -6.41 -13.00
C ALA A 317 -8.44 -6.90 -13.81
N ASP A 318 -8.96 -6.08 -14.74
CA ASP A 318 -10.10 -6.46 -15.60
C ASP A 318 -9.76 -7.61 -16.57
N ARG A 319 -8.48 -7.92 -16.75
CA ARG A 319 -8.02 -9.06 -17.58
C ARG A 319 -7.87 -10.34 -16.77
N LEU A 320 -8.05 -10.29 -15.45
CA LEU A 320 -7.89 -11.45 -14.60
C LEU A 320 -9.08 -12.40 -14.76
N VAL A 321 -8.72 -13.67 -14.92
CA VAL A 321 -9.68 -14.77 -15.01
C VAL A 321 -9.54 -15.61 -13.74
N ILE A 322 -10.65 -15.88 -13.07
CA ILE A 322 -10.72 -16.74 -11.89
C ILE A 322 -11.42 -18.05 -12.24
N PRO A 323 -11.07 -19.16 -11.57
CA PRO A 323 -11.70 -20.44 -11.87
C PRO A 323 -13.21 -20.40 -11.56
N PRO A 324 -14.04 -21.17 -12.28
CA PRO A 324 -15.46 -21.31 -11.96
C PRO A 324 -15.70 -21.65 -10.48
N LEU A 325 -16.80 -21.14 -9.91
CA LEU A 325 -17.12 -21.41 -8.51
C LEU A 325 -17.27 -22.92 -8.28
N PRO A 326 -16.57 -23.48 -7.27
CA PRO A 326 -16.75 -24.87 -6.91
C PRO A 326 -18.15 -25.09 -6.34
N PRO A 327 -18.75 -26.29 -6.50
CA PRO A 327 -20.02 -26.62 -5.87
C PRO A 327 -19.80 -26.82 -4.36
N THR A 328 -19.88 -25.74 -3.60
CA THR A 328 -19.72 -25.73 -2.14
C THR A 328 -20.70 -24.78 -1.46
N ASP A 329 -21.14 -25.14 -0.26
CA ASP A 329 -21.89 -24.25 0.63
C ASP A 329 -20.97 -23.32 1.43
N LEU A 330 -19.69 -23.68 1.60
CA LEU A 330 -18.72 -22.93 2.40
C LEU A 330 -17.42 -22.70 1.64
N LEU A 331 -17.24 -21.48 1.16
CA LEU A 331 -16.05 -21.05 0.43
C LEU A 331 -15.15 -20.19 1.31
N VAL A 332 -13.84 -20.43 1.27
CA VAL A 332 -12.83 -19.58 1.89
C VAL A 332 -11.93 -19.00 0.80
N ILE A 333 -11.76 -17.67 0.80
CA ILE A 333 -10.77 -16.98 -0.04
C ILE A 333 -9.51 -16.78 0.79
N SER A 334 -8.37 -17.23 0.26
CA SER A 334 -7.04 -17.04 0.84
C SER A 334 -6.10 -16.42 -0.20
N GLY A 335 -5.07 -15.72 0.24
CA GLY A 335 -4.00 -15.24 -0.63
C GLY A 335 -3.33 -13.97 -0.12
N ARG A 336 -2.10 -13.74 -0.60
CA ARG A 336 -1.39 -12.48 -0.39
C ARG A 336 -1.69 -11.53 -1.54
N LEU A 337 -2.82 -10.85 -1.45
CA LEU A 337 -3.35 -10.00 -2.53
C LEU A 337 -3.49 -8.54 -2.07
N PRO A 338 -3.49 -7.57 -3.00
CA PRO A 338 -3.98 -6.23 -2.75
C PRO A 338 -5.40 -6.24 -2.19
N HIS A 339 -5.72 -5.30 -1.29
CA HIS A 339 -7.03 -5.23 -0.63
C HIS A 339 -8.18 -5.22 -1.64
N TRP A 340 -8.09 -4.38 -2.68
CA TRP A 340 -9.11 -4.26 -3.73
C TRP A 340 -9.36 -5.57 -4.49
N LEU A 341 -8.32 -6.41 -4.66
CA LEU A 341 -8.46 -7.70 -5.35
C LEU A 341 -9.18 -8.72 -4.46
N THR A 342 -8.88 -8.73 -3.14
CA THR A 342 -9.64 -9.56 -2.20
C THR A 342 -11.12 -9.17 -2.16
N VAL A 343 -11.44 -7.87 -2.20
CA VAL A 343 -12.84 -7.41 -2.29
C VAL A 343 -13.49 -7.88 -3.58
N SER A 344 -12.80 -7.77 -4.71
CA SER A 344 -13.29 -8.21 -6.02
C SER A 344 -13.59 -9.70 -6.06
N LEU A 345 -12.68 -10.51 -5.50
CA LEU A 345 -12.89 -11.95 -5.34
C LEU A 345 -14.10 -12.24 -4.46
N ALA A 346 -14.28 -11.52 -3.36
CA ALA A 346 -15.41 -11.73 -2.48
C ALA A 346 -16.74 -11.43 -3.18
N VAL A 347 -16.82 -10.30 -3.89
CA VAL A 347 -18.00 -9.91 -4.69
C VAL A 347 -18.24 -10.89 -5.84
N ALA A 348 -17.21 -11.34 -6.55
CA ALA A 348 -17.34 -12.34 -7.62
C ALA A 348 -17.90 -13.67 -7.07
N CYS A 349 -17.47 -14.07 -5.87
CA CYS A 349 -17.85 -15.32 -5.21
C CYS A 349 -19.17 -15.26 -4.42
N ARG A 350 -19.90 -14.14 -4.42
CA ARG A 350 -21.14 -13.94 -3.63
C ARG A 350 -22.28 -14.95 -3.86
N GLY A 351 -22.19 -15.77 -4.92
CA GLY A 351 -23.17 -16.80 -5.25
C GLY A 351 -23.18 -18.00 -4.29
N VAL A 352 -22.13 -18.17 -3.48
CA VAL A 352 -22.06 -19.23 -2.47
C VAL A 352 -22.94 -18.92 -1.25
N LYS A 353 -23.32 -19.97 -0.50
CA LYS A 353 -24.15 -19.82 0.70
C LYS A 353 -23.41 -19.13 1.83
N THR A 354 -22.17 -19.54 2.12
CA THR A 354 -21.30 -18.93 3.13
C THR A 354 -19.93 -18.65 2.54
N LEU A 355 -19.44 -17.43 2.73
CA LEU A 355 -18.13 -16.98 2.26
C LEU A 355 -17.32 -16.44 3.44
N ALA A 356 -16.07 -16.89 3.54
CA ALA A 356 -15.11 -16.37 4.49
C ALA A 356 -13.83 -15.88 3.79
N VAL A 357 -13.16 -14.92 4.40
CA VAL A 357 -11.85 -14.40 3.99
C VAL A 357 -10.83 -14.81 5.04
N TYR A 358 -9.80 -15.54 4.62
CA TYR A 358 -8.71 -15.94 5.48
C TYR A 358 -7.69 -14.81 5.63
N GLN A 359 -7.35 -14.50 6.88
CA GLN A 359 -6.26 -13.61 7.24
C GLN A 359 -5.45 -14.24 8.37
N PRO A 360 -4.11 -14.37 8.26
CA PRO A 360 -3.29 -15.06 9.26
C PRO A 360 -3.47 -14.57 10.70
N GLN A 361 -3.72 -13.27 10.90
CA GLN A 361 -3.91 -12.69 12.23
C GLN A 361 -5.29 -12.96 12.86
N ALA A 362 -6.30 -13.33 12.05
CA ALA A 362 -7.69 -13.45 12.49
C ALA A 362 -8.31 -14.84 12.22
N GLY A 363 -7.72 -15.66 11.36
CA GLY A 363 -8.32 -16.89 10.84
C GLY A 363 -9.22 -16.62 9.62
N ALA A 364 -10.13 -17.56 9.32
CA ALA A 364 -11.11 -17.41 8.26
C ALA A 364 -12.37 -16.75 8.80
N VAL A 365 -12.50 -15.45 8.54
CA VAL A 365 -13.62 -14.63 9.02
C VAL A 365 -14.77 -14.70 8.01
N VAL A 366 -15.95 -15.09 8.46
CA VAL A 366 -17.17 -15.11 7.64
C VAL A 366 -17.53 -13.67 7.30
N VAL A 367 -17.60 -13.36 6.01
CA VAL A 367 -17.93 -12.02 5.48
C VAL A 367 -19.33 -11.98 4.87
N TRP A 368 -19.90 -13.15 4.57
CA TRP A 368 -21.24 -13.30 4.00
C TRP A 368 -21.82 -14.66 4.33
N ALA A 369 -23.11 -14.69 4.64
CA ALA A 369 -23.85 -15.93 4.87
C ALA A 369 -25.33 -15.75 4.48
N ARG A 370 -25.90 -16.74 3.77
CA ARG A 370 -27.33 -16.85 3.47
C ARG A 370 -27.93 -18.03 4.23
N GLY A 371 -28.23 -17.78 5.51
CA GLY A 371 -28.75 -18.79 6.42
C GLY A 371 -27.73 -19.89 6.76
N GLY A 372 -28.13 -20.80 7.66
CA GLY A 372 -27.20 -21.79 8.23
C GLY A 372 -26.63 -21.34 9.59
N PRO A 373 -25.58 -22.02 10.08
CA PRO A 373 -25.09 -21.82 11.45
C PRO A 373 -24.12 -20.65 11.61
N PHE A 374 -23.69 -20.01 10.52
CA PHE A 374 -22.70 -18.95 10.53
C PHE A 374 -23.31 -17.59 10.18
N ALA A 375 -22.79 -16.54 10.79
CA ALA A 375 -23.11 -15.14 10.53
C ALA A 375 -21.84 -14.33 10.18
N PRO A 376 -21.96 -13.19 9.48
CA PRO A 376 -20.84 -12.29 9.28
C PRO A 376 -20.18 -11.91 10.62
N GLY A 377 -18.86 -12.10 10.71
CA GLY A 377 -18.07 -11.85 11.92
C GLY A 377 -17.65 -13.13 12.66
N ASP A 378 -18.30 -14.26 12.38
CA ASP A 378 -17.87 -15.55 12.90
C ASP A 378 -16.49 -15.92 12.35
N ILE A 379 -15.67 -16.56 13.18
CA ILE A 379 -14.39 -17.14 12.77
C ILE A 379 -14.62 -18.64 12.59
N LEU A 380 -14.34 -19.15 11.39
CA LEU A 380 -14.44 -20.60 11.15
C LEU A 380 -13.41 -21.34 12.01
N PRO A 381 -13.80 -22.46 12.66
CA PRO A 381 -12.87 -23.26 13.43
C PRO A 381 -11.70 -23.75 12.56
N PRO A 382 -10.44 -23.77 13.05
CA PRO A 382 -9.27 -24.18 12.26
C PRO A 382 -9.41 -25.58 11.64
N GLU A 383 -10.06 -26.50 12.34
CA GLU A 383 -10.35 -27.85 11.87
C GLU A 383 -11.34 -27.91 10.69
N ARG A 384 -12.05 -26.80 10.40
CA ARG A 384 -12.97 -26.68 9.27
C ARG A 384 -12.38 -25.94 8.07
N VAL A 385 -11.10 -25.58 8.12
CA VAL A 385 -10.47 -24.75 7.08
C VAL A 385 -9.19 -25.42 6.58
N SER A 386 -9.20 -25.83 5.32
CA SER A 386 -7.97 -26.19 4.62
C SER A 386 -7.24 -24.93 4.18
N ILE A 387 -6.18 -24.51 4.88
CA ILE A 387 -5.29 -23.43 4.43
C ILE A 387 -3.99 -24.00 3.82
N PRO A 388 -3.36 -23.30 2.87
CA PRO A 388 -2.02 -23.67 2.42
C PRO A 388 -1.06 -23.66 3.61
N ALA A 389 -0.12 -24.60 3.62
CA ALA A 389 1.04 -24.48 4.51
C ALA A 389 1.70 -23.11 4.24
N PRO A 390 2.16 -22.39 5.29
CA PRO A 390 2.94 -21.19 5.08
C PRO A 390 4.10 -21.57 4.15
N ASP A 391 4.21 -20.87 3.02
CA ASP A 391 5.27 -21.16 2.05
C ASP A 391 6.61 -21.16 2.82
N ALA A 392 7.27 -22.31 2.89
CA ALA A 392 8.65 -22.37 3.34
C ALA A 392 9.41 -21.46 2.39
N ALA A 393 9.88 -20.32 2.93
CA ALA A 393 10.51 -19.24 2.18
C ALA A 393 11.39 -19.81 1.06
N ARG A 394 10.99 -19.59 -0.20
CA ARG A 394 11.82 -19.85 -1.37
C ARG A 394 12.61 -18.61 -1.70
#